data_AF-A0A2H6N9Y7-F1
#
_entry.id   AF-A0A2H6N9Y7-F1
#
_cell.length_a   1.000
_cell.length_b   1.000
_cell.length_c   1.000
_cell.angle_alpha   90.00
_cell.angle_beta   90.00
_cell.angle_gamma   90.00
#
_symmetry.space_group_name_H-M   'P 1'
#
loop_
_entity.id
_entity.type
_entity.pdbx_description
1 polymer ?
#
loop_
_entity_poly.entity_id
_entity_poly.type
_entity_poly.pdbx_seq_one_letter_code
_entity_poly.pdbx_strand_id
1 'polypeptide(L)'
;MYGCSIKETIWHTNVSAASCDLIEDLGYRTLPKILSQAAPAFCMSSCSFVVEKSKESTARVVVWREIGVQRSYTMESTLCGCDQGKYKGLQIGTHELEEMGAKFCTGLLRLKKLTSPLEYNLPSTLLDIENELIESSCKVTSPTTYVLEEDEPHFLEEVDYSAESNDEPDIDLANNAGDYEPCLHEDGLSDSEITRTHLP
;
A
#
# COMPACT_ATOMS: atom_id res chain seq x y z
N MET A 1 -3.37 -8.80 -2.69
CA MET A 1 -4.32 -8.59 -1.58
C MET A 1 -4.06 -9.63 -0.52
N TYR A 2 -4.04 -9.24 0.74
CA TYR A 2 -3.79 -10.13 1.86
C TYR A 2 -5.04 -10.29 2.71
N GLY A 3 -5.45 -11.52 2.98
CA GLY A 3 -6.59 -11.82 3.86
C GLY A 3 -6.17 -12.69 5.04
N CYS A 4 -7.11 -13.38 5.67
CA CYS A 4 -6.84 -14.23 6.82
C CYS A 4 -7.51 -15.60 6.64
N SER A 5 -6.73 -16.67 6.82
CA SER A 5 -7.21 -18.04 6.90
C SER A 5 -6.47 -18.80 7.99
N ILE A 6 -7.22 -19.40 8.90
CA ILE A 6 -6.69 -20.27 9.95
C ILE A 6 -6.06 -21.52 9.32
N LYS A 7 -6.70 -22.10 8.29
CA LYS A 7 -6.20 -23.32 7.64
C LYS A 7 -4.88 -23.09 6.93
N GLU A 8 -4.79 -22.01 6.15
CA GLU A 8 -3.55 -21.68 5.42
C GLU A 8 -2.42 -21.35 6.40
N THR A 9 -2.72 -20.68 7.50
CA THR A 9 -1.73 -20.35 8.53
C THR A 9 -1.18 -21.59 9.24
N ILE A 10 -2.05 -22.55 9.59
CA ILE A 10 -1.63 -23.81 10.23
C ILE A 10 -0.77 -24.64 9.27
N TRP A 11 -1.21 -24.76 8.00
CA TRP A 11 -0.45 -25.50 6.98
C TRP A 11 0.96 -24.93 6.79
N HIS A 12 1.10 -23.61 6.87
CA HIS A 12 2.36 -22.93 6.63
C HIS A 12 3.33 -22.93 7.83
N THR A 13 2.83 -23.17 9.05
CA THR A 13 3.64 -23.13 10.29
C THR A 13 4.14 -24.50 10.74
N ASN A 14 3.82 -25.58 10.02
CA ASN A 14 4.27 -26.96 10.27
C ASN A 14 3.99 -27.46 11.71
N VAL A 15 3.02 -26.83 12.39
CA VAL A 15 2.50 -27.28 13.68
C VAL A 15 1.68 -28.53 13.37
N SER A 16 2.08 -29.67 13.94
CA SER A 16 1.43 -30.97 13.76
C SER A 16 -0.09 -30.82 13.82
N ALA A 17 -0.73 -30.85 12.66
CA ALA A 17 -2.16 -30.79 12.56
C ALA A 17 -2.68 -32.14 13.05
N ALA A 18 -2.98 -32.23 14.35
CA ALA A 18 -4.17 -32.97 14.73
C ALA A 18 -5.27 -32.44 13.80
N SER A 19 -5.82 -33.32 12.97
CA SER A 19 -6.89 -33.05 12.02
C SER A 19 -8.11 -32.56 12.79
N CYS A 20 -8.07 -31.30 13.21
CA CYS A 20 -9.22 -30.63 13.75
C CYS A 20 -10.07 -30.30 12.52
N ASP A 21 -11.30 -30.80 12.49
CA ASP A 21 -12.33 -30.44 11.52
C ASP A 21 -12.71 -28.96 11.71
N LEU A 22 -11.74 -28.06 11.51
CA LEU A 22 -11.95 -26.63 11.47
C LEU A 22 -12.79 -26.37 10.23
N ILE A 23 -14.06 -26.06 10.45
CA ILE A 23 -14.94 -25.55 9.41
C ILE A 23 -14.58 -24.07 9.27
N GLU A 24 -13.86 -23.75 8.19
CA GLU A 24 -13.56 -22.38 7.80
C GLU A 24 -14.35 -22.07 6.53
N ASP A 25 -15.08 -20.96 6.54
CA ASP A 25 -15.73 -20.44 5.34
C ASP A 25 -14.66 -20.05 4.32
N LEU A 26 -14.73 -20.61 3.11
CA LEU A 26 -13.85 -20.24 1.99
C LEU A 26 -14.20 -18.88 1.37
N GLY A 27 -15.17 -18.17 1.97
CA GLY A 27 -15.59 -16.83 1.63
C GLY A 27 -14.43 -15.84 1.49
N TYR A 28 -13.38 -15.95 2.30
CA TYR A 28 -12.22 -15.05 2.21
C TYR A 28 -11.54 -15.04 0.82
N ARG A 29 -11.78 -16.03 -0.05
CA ARG A 29 -11.26 -16.05 -1.44
C ARG A 29 -12.21 -15.49 -2.48
N THR A 30 -13.48 -15.25 -2.17
CA THR A 30 -14.48 -14.89 -3.19
C THR A 30 -14.19 -13.53 -3.82
N LEU A 31 -13.92 -12.49 -3.00
CA LEU A 31 -13.66 -11.15 -3.51
C LEU A 31 -12.36 -11.09 -4.33
N PRO A 32 -11.23 -11.64 -3.86
CA PRO A 32 -10.03 -11.80 -4.70
C PRO A 32 -10.29 -12.49 -6.04
N LYS A 33 -11.07 -13.56 -6.07
CA LYS A 33 -11.44 -14.27 -7.32
C LYS A 33 -12.30 -13.42 -8.25
N ILE A 34 -13.19 -12.61 -7.71
CA ILE A 34 -13.99 -11.66 -8.51
C ILE A 34 -13.06 -10.62 -9.13
N LEU A 35 -12.16 -10.03 -8.33
CA LEU A 35 -11.23 -9.02 -8.81
C LEU A 35 -10.26 -9.57 -9.85
N SER A 36 -9.80 -10.82 -9.73
CA SER A 36 -8.94 -11.42 -10.75
C SER A 36 -9.59 -11.59 -12.11
N GLN A 37 -10.93 -11.57 -12.18
CA GLN A 37 -11.67 -11.63 -13.43
C GLN A 37 -12.02 -10.24 -13.97
N ALA A 38 -12.15 -9.25 -13.09
CA ALA A 38 -12.71 -7.94 -13.44
C ALA A 38 -11.67 -6.81 -13.49
N ALA A 39 -10.59 -6.89 -12.71
CA ALA A 39 -9.61 -5.84 -12.53
C ALA A 39 -8.28 -6.21 -13.19
N PRO A 40 -7.85 -5.50 -14.25
CA PRO A 40 -6.64 -5.87 -15.00
C PRO A 40 -5.33 -5.72 -14.22
N ALA A 41 -5.28 -4.80 -13.25
CA ALA A 41 -4.12 -4.60 -12.38
C ALA A 41 -4.07 -5.62 -11.21
N PHE A 42 -5.12 -6.40 -11.00
CA PHE A 42 -5.19 -7.32 -9.85
C PHE A 42 -4.59 -8.68 -10.17
N CYS A 43 -3.71 -9.16 -9.30
CA CYS A 43 -3.08 -10.47 -9.41
C CYS A 43 -3.53 -11.44 -8.29
N MET A 44 -4.21 -12.52 -8.65
CA MET A 44 -4.65 -13.54 -7.68
C MET A 44 -3.48 -14.35 -7.11
N SER A 45 -2.48 -14.67 -7.92
CA SER A 45 -1.32 -15.46 -7.48
C SER A 45 -0.45 -14.69 -6.48
N SER A 46 -0.50 -13.36 -6.48
CA SER A 46 0.16 -12.50 -5.48
C SER A 46 -0.67 -12.32 -4.21
N CYS A 47 -1.81 -13.01 -4.05
CA CYS A 47 -2.59 -12.96 -2.81
C CYS A 47 -2.09 -13.98 -1.79
N SER A 48 -2.09 -13.61 -0.52
CA SER A 48 -1.76 -14.50 0.60
C SER A 48 -2.80 -14.37 1.71
N PHE A 49 -3.21 -15.49 2.30
CA PHE A 49 -4.16 -15.52 3.41
C PHE A 49 -3.52 -16.08 4.69
N VAL A 50 -2.21 -16.33 4.65
CA VAL A 50 -1.42 -16.73 5.81
C VAL A 50 -1.28 -15.53 6.76
N VAL A 51 -1.50 -15.78 8.04
CA VAL A 51 -1.29 -14.81 9.11
C VAL A 51 0.04 -15.12 9.78
N GLU A 52 1.04 -14.26 9.55
CA GLU A 52 2.33 -14.35 10.23
C GLU A 52 2.22 -13.86 11.68
N LYS A 53 2.98 -14.49 12.59
CA LYS A 53 2.99 -14.14 14.02
C LYS A 53 3.32 -12.66 14.27
N SER A 54 4.23 -12.09 13.47
CA SER A 54 4.61 -10.67 13.53
C SER A 54 3.50 -9.71 13.10
N LYS A 55 2.45 -10.21 12.43
CA LYS A 55 1.34 -9.42 11.89
C LYS A 55 0.03 -9.63 12.67
N GLU A 56 0.05 -10.35 13.78
CA GLU A 56 -1.16 -10.64 14.56
C GLU A 56 -1.85 -9.38 15.09
N SER A 57 -1.10 -8.32 15.38
CA SER A 57 -1.60 -7.03 15.85
C SER A 57 -2.00 -6.07 14.72
N THR A 58 -1.91 -6.48 13.45
CA THR A 58 -2.32 -5.61 12.33
C THR A 58 -3.84 -5.50 12.27
N ALA A 59 -4.34 -4.33 11.85
CA ALA A 59 -5.78 -4.02 11.79
C ALA A 59 -6.58 -5.11 11.06
N ARG A 60 -6.09 -5.60 9.92
CA ARG A 60 -6.72 -6.70 9.16
C ARG A 60 -6.96 -7.94 10.04
N VAL A 61 -5.97 -8.35 10.83
CA VAL A 61 -6.03 -9.58 11.64
C VAL A 61 -6.92 -9.37 12.87
N VAL A 62 -6.84 -8.21 13.52
CA VAL A 62 -7.71 -7.85 14.66
C VAL A 62 -9.18 -7.81 14.22
N VAL A 63 -9.48 -7.14 13.10
CA VAL A 63 -10.84 -7.08 12.52
C VAL A 63 -11.38 -8.47 12.17
N TRP A 64 -10.51 -9.37 11.68
CA TRP A 64 -10.90 -10.75 11.38
C TRP A 64 -11.13 -11.59 12.64
N ARG A 65 -10.19 -11.56 13.60
CA ARG A 65 -10.16 -12.46 14.76
C ARG A 65 -11.08 -12.00 15.89
N GLU A 66 -11.09 -10.70 16.19
CA GLU A 66 -11.77 -10.15 17.36
C GLU A 66 -13.15 -9.59 17.01
N ILE A 67 -13.30 -8.95 15.85
CA ILE A 67 -14.59 -8.41 15.39
C ILE A 67 -15.40 -9.47 14.62
N GLY A 68 -14.75 -10.54 14.13
CA GLY A 68 -15.41 -11.63 13.41
C GLY A 68 -15.72 -11.31 11.94
N VAL A 69 -15.07 -10.30 11.35
CA VAL A 69 -15.25 -9.96 9.94
C VAL A 69 -14.42 -10.92 9.08
N GLN A 70 -15.08 -11.96 8.57
CA GLN A 70 -14.43 -13.03 7.79
C GLN A 70 -13.71 -12.53 6.53
N ARG A 71 -14.21 -11.44 5.93
CA ARG A 71 -13.70 -10.86 4.67
C ARG A 71 -12.89 -9.59 4.95
N SER A 72 -11.92 -9.69 5.86
CA SER A 72 -10.97 -8.62 6.18
C SER A 72 -9.74 -8.73 5.28
N TYR A 73 -9.37 -7.63 4.62
CA TYR A 73 -8.25 -7.61 3.67
C TYR A 73 -7.39 -6.36 3.79
N THR A 74 -6.12 -6.52 3.42
CA THR A 74 -5.21 -5.42 3.06
C THR A 74 -4.99 -5.48 1.54
N MET A 75 -5.35 -4.42 0.83
CA MET A 75 -5.02 -4.27 -0.59
C MET A 75 -3.69 -3.52 -0.70
N GLU A 76 -2.75 -4.05 -1.46
CA GLU A 76 -1.43 -3.45 -1.68
C GLU A 76 -1.28 -3.13 -3.17
N SER A 77 -0.64 -1.99 -3.46
CA SER A 77 -0.23 -1.60 -4.82
C SER A 77 1.27 -1.81 -5.00
N THR A 78 1.68 -2.06 -6.23
CA THR A 78 3.10 -2.16 -6.60
C THR A 78 3.72 -0.77 -6.77
N LEU A 79 4.92 -0.58 -6.25
CA LEU A 79 5.73 0.63 -6.50
C LEU A 79 6.56 0.51 -7.79
N CYS A 80 6.85 -0.70 -8.24
CA CYS A 80 7.71 -0.96 -9.41
C CYS A 80 6.92 -1.21 -10.70
N GLY A 81 5.61 -0.94 -10.68
CA GLY A 81 4.71 -1.23 -11.80
C GLY A 81 4.34 -2.71 -11.92
N CYS A 82 3.57 -3.03 -12.95
CA CYS A 82 3.11 -4.39 -13.24
C CYS A 82 4.12 -5.16 -14.08
N ASP A 83 4.28 -6.45 -13.80
CA ASP A 83 5.10 -7.40 -14.56
C ASP A 83 4.28 -8.25 -15.55
N GLN A 84 2.95 -8.12 -15.51
CA GLN A 84 1.99 -8.90 -16.29
C GLN A 84 0.74 -8.09 -16.67
N GLY A 85 -0.07 -8.66 -17.56
CA GLY A 85 -1.34 -8.08 -18.00
C GLY A 85 -1.18 -6.84 -18.88
N LYS A 86 -2.28 -6.09 -19.04
CA LYS A 86 -2.34 -4.91 -19.93
C LYS A 86 -1.39 -3.77 -19.51
N TYR A 87 -1.00 -3.75 -18.23
CA TYR A 87 -0.12 -2.75 -17.64
C TYR A 87 1.34 -3.20 -17.50
N LYS A 88 1.71 -4.34 -18.11
CA LYS A 88 3.07 -4.86 -18.04
C LYS A 88 4.11 -3.82 -18.49
N GLY A 89 5.10 -3.57 -17.64
CA GLY A 89 6.18 -2.61 -17.90
C GLY A 89 5.80 -1.15 -17.68
N LEU A 90 4.56 -0.88 -17.23
CA LEU A 90 4.09 0.46 -16.90
C LEU A 90 4.04 0.65 -15.38
N GLN A 91 4.38 1.85 -14.95
CA GLN A 91 4.18 2.31 -13.58
C GLN A 91 2.70 2.52 -13.30
N ILE A 92 2.25 2.21 -12.08
CA ILE A 92 0.87 2.43 -11.66
C ILE A 92 0.71 3.91 -11.31
N GLY A 93 -0.09 4.62 -12.12
CA GLY A 93 -0.45 6.01 -11.86
C GLY A 93 -1.82 6.14 -11.19
N THR A 94 -2.24 7.39 -10.98
CA THR A 94 -3.55 7.71 -10.39
C THR A 94 -4.70 7.07 -11.18
N HIS A 95 -4.64 7.13 -12.50
CA HIS A 95 -5.69 6.57 -13.36
C HIS A 95 -5.86 5.06 -13.16
N GLU A 96 -4.76 4.31 -13.05
CA GLU A 96 -4.80 2.85 -12.80
C GLU A 96 -5.32 2.53 -11.39
N LEU A 97 -5.00 3.37 -10.40
CA LEU A 97 -5.51 3.24 -9.04
C LEU A 97 -7.01 3.53 -8.97
N GLU A 98 -7.48 4.56 -9.67
CA GLU A 98 -8.90 4.89 -9.80
C GLU A 98 -9.66 3.77 -10.52
N GLU A 99 -9.13 3.23 -11.62
CA GLU A 99 -9.70 2.07 -12.30
C GLU A 99 -9.81 0.88 -11.32
N MET A 100 -8.75 0.58 -10.57
CA MET A 100 -8.76 -0.49 -9.57
C MET A 100 -9.80 -0.23 -8.48
N GLY A 101 -9.96 1.01 -8.02
CA GLY A 101 -11.00 1.41 -7.07
C GLY A 101 -12.42 1.18 -7.61
N ALA A 102 -12.68 1.57 -8.87
CA ALA A 102 -13.95 1.34 -9.54
C ALA A 102 -14.26 -0.16 -9.67
N LYS A 103 -13.28 -0.96 -10.14
CA LYS A 103 -13.42 -2.41 -10.25
C LYS A 103 -13.58 -3.08 -8.88
N PHE A 104 -12.99 -2.52 -7.81
CA PHE A 104 -13.21 -2.97 -6.44
C PHE A 104 -14.68 -2.80 -6.01
N CYS A 105 -15.28 -1.64 -6.24
CA CYS A 105 -16.69 -1.38 -5.98
C CYS A 105 -17.62 -2.34 -6.75
N THR A 106 -17.38 -2.52 -8.05
CA THR A 106 -18.11 -3.52 -8.86
C THR A 106 -17.93 -4.94 -8.30
N GLY A 107 -16.72 -5.26 -7.84
CA GLY A 107 -16.41 -6.54 -7.20
C GLY A 107 -17.21 -6.77 -5.92
N LEU A 108 -17.38 -5.73 -5.08
CA LEU A 108 -18.22 -5.78 -3.88
C LEU A 108 -19.70 -5.98 -4.22
N LEU A 109 -20.22 -5.31 -5.25
CA LEU A 109 -21.60 -5.50 -5.71
C LEU A 109 -21.83 -6.94 -6.16
N ARG A 110 -20.91 -7.50 -6.96
CA ARG A 110 -20.98 -8.90 -7.39
C ARG A 110 -20.87 -9.86 -6.21
N LEU A 111 -20.01 -9.56 -5.24
CA LEU A 111 -19.89 -10.35 -4.02
C LEU A 111 -21.22 -10.38 -3.25
N LYS A 112 -21.83 -9.22 -3.01
CA LYS A 112 -23.11 -9.10 -2.29
C LYS A 112 -24.20 -9.96 -2.94
N LYS A 113 -24.28 -9.94 -4.28
CA LYS A 113 -25.23 -10.75 -5.05
C LYS A 113 -24.97 -12.26 -4.89
N LEU A 114 -23.70 -12.69 -4.84
CA LEU A 114 -23.34 -14.10 -4.66
C LEU A 114 -23.56 -14.61 -3.23
N THR A 115 -23.50 -13.73 -2.24
CA THR A 115 -23.64 -14.11 -0.82
C THR A 115 -25.05 -13.86 -0.26
N SER A 116 -25.92 -13.16 -0.98
CA SER A 116 -27.31 -12.94 -0.58
C SER A 116 -28.15 -14.22 -0.82
N PRO A 117 -28.85 -14.77 0.18
CA PRO A 117 -29.70 -15.95 0.02
C PRO A 117 -30.97 -15.72 -0.80
N LEU A 118 -31.27 -14.48 -1.23
CA LEU A 118 -32.55 -14.15 -1.85
C LEU A 118 -32.40 -12.95 -2.81
N GLU A 119 -32.13 -13.24 -4.09
CA GLU A 119 -32.54 -12.46 -5.28
C GLU A 119 -32.04 -13.21 -6.54
N TYR A 120 -32.72 -14.31 -6.87
CA TYR A 120 -32.72 -14.78 -8.26
C TYR A 120 -33.47 -13.73 -9.10
N ASN A 121 -32.95 -13.45 -10.30
CA ASN A 121 -33.56 -12.67 -11.41
C ASN A 121 -33.11 -11.21 -11.59
N LEU A 122 -31.81 -10.96 -11.82
CA LEU A 122 -31.42 -9.86 -12.71
C LEU A 122 -30.48 -10.41 -13.80
N PRO A 123 -30.86 -10.30 -15.09
CA PRO A 123 -30.09 -10.90 -16.17
C PRO A 123 -28.69 -10.27 -16.25
N SER A 124 -27.71 -11.10 -16.56
CA SER A 124 -26.30 -10.74 -16.72
C SER A 124 -26.06 -9.55 -17.66
N THR A 125 -26.99 -9.28 -18.58
CA THR A 125 -26.96 -8.13 -19.50
C THR A 125 -27.09 -6.77 -18.81
N LEU A 126 -27.70 -6.66 -17.63
CA LEU A 126 -27.79 -5.39 -16.91
C LEU A 126 -26.45 -5.03 -16.25
N LEU A 127 -25.67 -6.02 -15.84
CA LEU A 127 -24.33 -5.82 -15.27
C LEU A 127 -23.38 -5.18 -16.27
N ASP A 128 -23.48 -5.55 -17.55
CA ASP A 128 -22.69 -4.92 -18.61
C ASP A 128 -23.10 -3.45 -18.77
N ILE A 129 -24.40 -3.14 -18.70
CA ILE A 129 -24.91 -1.77 -18.80
C ILE A 129 -24.50 -0.90 -17.59
N GLU A 130 -24.55 -1.43 -16.36
CA GLU A 130 -24.11 -0.72 -15.15
C GLU A 130 -22.57 -0.51 -15.13
N ASN A 131 -21.81 -1.51 -15.59
CA ASN A 131 -20.35 -1.38 -15.72
C ASN A 131 -19.99 -0.30 -16.74
N GLU A 132 -20.67 -0.25 -17.89
CA GLU A 132 -20.52 0.81 -18.90
C GLU A 132 -20.94 2.18 -18.36
N LEU A 133 -21.99 2.26 -17.53
CA LEU A 133 -22.41 3.51 -16.88
C LEU A 133 -21.35 4.02 -15.89
N ILE A 134 -20.78 3.13 -15.07
CA ILE A 134 -19.71 3.47 -14.11
C ILE A 134 -18.46 3.91 -14.88
N GLU A 135 -18.06 3.19 -15.93
CA GLU A 135 -16.94 3.59 -16.80
C GLU A 135 -17.18 4.96 -17.49
N SER A 136 -18.44 5.30 -17.81
CA SER A 136 -18.79 6.62 -18.37
C SER A 136 -18.75 7.76 -17.34
N SER A 137 -19.00 7.46 -16.06
CA SER A 137 -19.06 8.45 -14.97
C SER A 137 -17.68 8.85 -14.44
N CYS A 138 -16.60 8.15 -14.81
CA CYS A 138 -15.22 8.47 -14.42
C CYS A 138 -14.70 9.80 -15.01
N LYS A 139 -15.45 10.45 -15.91
CA LYS A 139 -15.08 11.76 -16.49
C LYS A 139 -15.34 12.95 -15.56
N VAL A 140 -15.92 12.75 -14.39
CA VAL A 140 -15.97 13.79 -13.36
C VAL A 140 -14.71 13.69 -12.53
N THR A 141 -13.73 14.54 -12.86
CA THR A 141 -12.56 14.80 -12.02
C THR A 141 -13.04 15.19 -10.63
N SER A 142 -13.06 14.23 -9.71
CA SER A 142 -13.18 14.53 -8.29
C SER A 142 -11.78 14.94 -7.84
N PRO A 143 -11.56 16.15 -7.31
CA PRO A 143 -10.28 16.52 -6.76
C PRO A 143 -10.05 15.67 -5.51
N THR A 144 -9.40 14.51 -5.63
CA THR A 144 -9.00 13.70 -4.48
C THR A 144 -7.69 14.22 -3.92
N THR A 145 -7.76 15.45 -3.41
CA THR A 145 -6.84 15.97 -2.39
C THR A 145 -7.69 16.84 -1.48
N TYR A 146 -8.46 16.20 -0.60
CA TYR A 146 -8.90 16.91 0.61
C TYR A 146 -7.66 17.04 1.49
N VAL A 147 -6.96 18.17 1.38
CA VAL A 147 -6.10 18.62 2.48
C VAL A 147 -7.08 18.93 3.61
N LEU A 148 -7.08 18.11 4.66
CA LEU A 148 -7.76 18.46 5.90
C LEU A 148 -6.94 19.60 6.52
N GLU A 149 -7.18 20.84 6.11
CA GLU A 149 -6.52 22.03 6.68
C GLU A 149 -7.04 22.38 8.09
N GLU A 150 -8.03 21.64 8.62
CA GLU A 150 -8.84 22.08 9.76
C GLU A 150 -8.69 21.24 11.04
N ASP A 151 -7.81 20.24 11.11
CA ASP A 151 -7.63 19.40 12.31
C ASP A 151 -6.18 19.29 12.82
N GLU A 152 -5.26 20.16 12.37
CA GLU A 152 -3.93 20.28 13.01
C GLU A 152 -3.99 21.37 14.08
N PRO A 153 -3.93 21.05 15.38
CA PRO A 153 -3.84 22.07 16.41
C PRO A 153 -2.55 22.87 16.17
N HIS A 154 -2.65 24.20 16.09
CA HIS A 154 -1.49 25.08 16.04
C HIS A 154 -0.56 24.74 17.21
N PHE A 155 0.57 24.10 16.91
CA PHE A 155 1.63 23.87 17.88
C PHE A 155 2.23 25.24 18.20
N LEU A 156 1.78 25.84 19.31
CA LEU A 156 2.18 27.18 19.74
C LEU A 156 3.45 27.14 20.59
N GLU A 157 4.37 26.25 20.24
CA GLU A 157 5.70 26.19 20.85
C GLU A 157 6.73 26.53 19.77
N GLU A 158 7.47 27.61 20.00
CA GLU A 158 8.59 27.98 19.13
C GLU A 158 9.59 26.84 19.12
N VAL A 159 9.90 26.32 17.93
CA VAL A 159 10.94 25.30 17.78
C VAL A 159 12.27 26.00 18.06
N ASP A 160 12.86 25.72 19.21
CA ASP A 160 14.18 26.23 19.58
C ASP A 160 15.24 25.53 18.71
N TYR A 161 15.79 26.27 17.74
CA TYR A 161 16.89 25.84 16.88
C TYR A 161 18.25 25.97 17.56
N SER A 162 18.30 26.24 18.87
CA SER A 162 19.50 26.14 19.68
C SER A 162 19.86 24.67 19.85
N ALA A 163 20.41 24.07 18.81
CA ALA A 163 21.30 22.92 18.96
C ALA A 163 22.54 23.41 19.73
N GLU A 164 22.42 23.56 21.05
CA GLU A 164 23.58 23.63 21.91
C GLU A 164 24.29 22.29 21.75
N SER A 165 25.42 22.29 21.02
CA SER A 165 26.32 21.15 21.04
C SER A 165 26.79 21.03 22.49
N ASN A 166 26.30 20.01 23.19
CA ASN A 166 26.84 19.66 24.49
C ASN A 166 28.18 18.95 24.25
N ASP A 167 29.17 19.72 23.79
CA ASP A 167 30.56 19.33 23.80
C ASP A 167 31.04 19.46 25.25
N GLU A 168 30.72 18.46 26.06
CA GLU A 168 31.34 18.27 27.37
C GLU A 168 32.85 18.09 27.16
N PRO A 169 33.72 18.97 27.70
CA PRO A 169 35.15 18.71 27.67
C PRO A 169 35.49 17.78 28.84
N ASP A 170 35.63 16.49 28.56
CA ASP A 170 36.28 15.54 29.49
C ASP A 170 37.77 15.90 29.59
N ILE A 171 38.12 16.59 30.66
CA ILE A 171 39.49 16.95 31.01
C ILE A 171 40.17 15.75 31.70
N ASP A 172 41.27 15.32 31.08
CA ASP A 172 42.47 14.67 31.64
C ASP A 172 42.46 13.16 31.99
N LEU A 173 43.01 12.33 31.07
CA LEU A 173 44.40 11.79 31.15
C LEU A 173 44.62 10.58 30.22
N ALA A 174 45.40 10.75 29.15
CA ALA A 174 46.66 10.01 28.89
C ALA A 174 47.15 10.16 27.43
N ASN A 175 48.13 11.05 27.25
CA ASN A 175 49.33 10.93 26.40
C ASN A 175 49.27 9.99 25.18
N ASN A 176 49.29 10.55 23.95
CA ASN A 176 50.51 10.60 23.13
C ASN A 176 50.29 11.30 21.77
N ALA A 177 51.16 12.29 21.51
CA ALA A 177 51.71 12.76 20.22
C ALA A 177 50.73 12.98 19.05
N GLY A 178 50.37 14.23 18.71
CA GLY A 178 51.17 15.17 17.90
C GLY A 178 50.72 15.05 16.43
N ASP A 179 50.40 16.06 15.62
CA ASP A 179 50.56 17.51 15.67
C ASP A 179 49.49 18.15 14.74
N TYR A 180 49.02 19.32 15.21
CA TYR A 180 48.28 20.47 14.63
C TYR A 180 48.31 20.67 13.07
N GLU A 181 47.18 20.91 12.36
CA GLU A 181 46.42 22.18 12.09
C GLU A 181 47.15 23.18 11.12
N PRO A 182 46.52 24.24 10.52
CA PRO A 182 45.34 24.36 9.63
C PRO A 182 45.55 25.40 8.49
N CYS A 183 44.54 25.71 7.65
CA CYS A 183 44.25 27.07 7.10
C CYS A 183 43.07 27.02 6.08
N LEU A 184 41.89 27.58 6.38
CA LEU A 184 41.43 28.97 6.18
C LEU A 184 40.95 29.32 4.74
N HIS A 185 39.67 29.72 4.67
CA HIS A 185 39.06 30.80 3.85
C HIS A 185 39.12 30.67 2.30
N GLU A 186 38.17 31.11 1.47
CA GLU A 186 36.83 31.72 1.52
C GLU A 186 36.27 31.63 0.09
N ASP A 187 34.95 31.81 -0.03
CA ASP A 187 34.23 32.58 -1.05
C ASP A 187 34.48 32.40 -2.55
N GLY A 188 33.35 32.34 -3.26
CA GLY A 188 33.25 33.01 -4.55
C GLY A 188 32.42 32.28 -5.61
N LEU A 189 31.11 32.52 -5.59
CA LEU A 189 30.21 32.30 -6.71
C LEU A 189 30.71 33.00 -7.98
N SER A 190 30.61 32.37 -9.16
CA SER A 190 30.14 33.01 -10.41
C SER A 190 30.13 32.04 -11.61
N ASP A 191 28.99 32.01 -12.30
CA ASP A 191 28.74 31.38 -13.61
C ASP A 191 29.69 31.86 -14.72
N SER A 192 29.92 31.01 -15.74
CA SER A 192 29.63 31.29 -17.17
C SER A 192 30.16 30.19 -18.12
N GLU A 193 29.32 29.80 -19.07
CA GLU A 193 29.59 28.95 -20.25
C GLU A 193 30.72 29.48 -21.15
N ILE A 194 31.40 28.59 -21.90
CA ILE A 194 31.72 28.80 -23.33
C ILE A 194 32.16 27.48 -24.01
N THR A 195 31.45 27.20 -25.10
CA THR A 195 31.64 26.17 -26.12
C THR A 195 32.99 26.27 -26.84
N ARG A 196 33.64 25.15 -27.18
CA ARG A 196 34.51 25.07 -28.36
C ARG A 196 34.57 23.67 -28.98
N THR A 197 34.00 23.58 -30.16
CA THR A 197 34.20 22.57 -31.22
C THR A 197 35.68 22.42 -31.62
N HIS A 198 36.13 21.20 -31.94
CA HIS A 198 36.69 20.87 -33.27
C HIS A 198 37.00 19.36 -33.41
N LEU A 199 36.43 18.78 -34.48
CA LEU A 199 36.82 17.55 -35.21
C LEU A 199 38.19 17.76 -35.90
N PRO A 200 38.92 16.70 -36.32
CA PRO A 200 38.50 15.68 -37.31
C PRO A 200 38.52 14.23 -36.83
#